data_AF-A0A1G9FDX9-F1
#
_entry.id   AF-A0A1G9FDX9-F1
#
_cell.length_a   1.000
_cell.length_b   1.000
_cell.length_c   1.000
_cell.angle_alpha   90.00
_cell.angle_beta   90.00
_cell.angle_gamma   90.00
#
_symmetry.space_group_name_H-M   'P 1'
#
loop_
_entity.id
_entity.type
_entity.pdbx_description
1 polymer ?
#
loop_
_entity_poly.entity_id
_entity_poly.type
_entity_poly.pdbx_seq_one_letter_code
_entity_poly.pdbx_strand_id
1 'polypeptide(L)'
;MDNSTTEIEKQLNELRGSENFIGFCAFDLFLDDDESRRKDGVLKISRHNHTAKTGFLKFTFIVDVYGDKLIRKQVLDLFAAFQDTSADSEMDPNFMYIRPPEPATQKDKAWFIGEVFFHFDSAGAASKENVVKFFIPFLTLRLPVEFSDLEWWESSSDEKNLPQKKSAIKSITDFIKSKF
;
A
#
# COMPACT_ATOMS: atom_id res chain seq x y z
N MET A 1 18.82 -1.73 -23.20
CA MET A 1 17.74 -1.97 -22.21
C MET A 1 18.34 -1.66 -20.87
N ASP A 2 17.95 -0.54 -20.29
CA ASP A 2 18.56 -0.05 -19.04
C ASP A 2 18.06 -0.87 -17.85
N ASN A 3 19.00 -1.24 -16.96
CA ASN A 3 18.78 -1.94 -15.69
C ASN A 3 17.67 -1.34 -14.80
N SER A 4 17.31 -0.09 -15.02
CA SER A 4 16.26 0.67 -14.34
C SER A 4 14.84 0.30 -14.77
N THR A 5 14.64 -0.05 -16.05
CA THR A 5 13.37 -0.62 -16.52
C THR A 5 13.12 -1.94 -15.82
N THR A 6 14.17 -2.71 -15.59
CA THR A 6 14.14 -4.01 -14.92
C THR A 6 13.73 -3.92 -13.44
N GLU A 7 14.08 -2.86 -12.70
CA GLU A 7 13.72 -2.73 -11.28
C GLU A 7 12.27 -2.23 -11.08
N ILE A 8 11.80 -1.29 -11.90
CA ILE A 8 10.37 -0.91 -11.91
C ILE A 8 9.53 -2.05 -12.48
N GLU A 9 10.00 -2.75 -13.52
CA GLU A 9 9.35 -3.96 -14.01
C GLU A 9 9.40 -5.06 -12.96
N LYS A 10 10.43 -5.15 -12.11
CA LYS A 10 10.49 -6.07 -10.98
C LYS A 10 9.53 -5.66 -9.87
N GLN A 11 9.46 -4.40 -9.45
CA GLN A 11 8.47 -3.92 -8.49
C GLN A 11 7.04 -4.04 -9.03
N LEU A 12 6.82 -3.73 -10.31
CA LEU A 12 5.56 -3.99 -11.01
C LEU A 12 5.32 -5.50 -11.18
N ASN A 13 6.34 -6.33 -11.36
CA ASN A 13 6.22 -7.79 -11.42
C ASN A 13 6.08 -8.43 -10.03
N GLU A 14 6.44 -7.73 -8.95
CA GLU A 14 6.16 -8.07 -7.55
C GLU A 14 4.75 -7.59 -7.17
N LEU A 15 4.29 -6.46 -7.73
CA LEU A 15 2.90 -6.00 -7.68
C LEU A 15 1.97 -6.93 -8.52
N ARG A 16 2.43 -7.40 -9.68
CA ARG A 16 1.81 -8.42 -10.52
C ARG A 16 2.08 -9.84 -10.04
N GLY A 17 3.07 -9.97 -9.15
CA GLY A 17 3.48 -11.21 -8.54
C GLY A 17 2.30 -11.75 -7.77
N SER A 18 1.98 -13.02 -8.02
CA SER A 18 0.91 -13.77 -7.37
C SER A 18 1.10 -13.96 -5.86
N GLU A 19 1.85 -13.10 -5.19
CA GLU A 19 2.06 -13.18 -3.74
C GLU A 19 0.87 -12.58 -3.01
N ASN A 20 -0.13 -13.45 -2.83
CA ASN A 20 -1.21 -13.31 -1.88
C ASN A 20 -1.94 -11.97 -1.84
N PHE A 21 -2.08 -11.34 -2.99
CA PHE A 21 -2.91 -10.15 -3.18
C PHE A 21 -4.39 -10.51 -2.94
N ILE A 22 -4.98 -9.82 -1.97
CA ILE A 22 -6.33 -10.09 -1.47
C ILE A 22 -7.24 -8.87 -1.47
N GLY A 23 -6.71 -7.66 -1.71
CA GLY A 23 -7.59 -6.51 -1.92
C GLY A 23 -6.85 -5.24 -2.30
N PHE A 24 -7.57 -4.28 -2.84
CA PHE A 24 -7.06 -2.94 -3.12
C PHE A 24 -8.17 -1.90 -3.06
N CYS A 25 -7.77 -0.65 -2.91
CA CYS A 25 -8.63 0.52 -3.06
C CYS A 25 -7.80 1.70 -3.56
N ALA A 26 -8.46 2.65 -4.23
CA ALA A 26 -7.90 3.98 -4.43
C ALA A 26 -8.02 4.78 -3.13
N PHE A 27 -7.16 5.79 -2.96
CA PHE A 27 -7.30 6.76 -1.88
C PHE A 27 -6.85 8.14 -2.33
N ASP A 28 -7.39 9.13 -1.63
CA ASP A 28 -6.93 10.50 -1.66
C ASP A 28 -6.07 10.77 -0.43
N LEU A 29 -4.89 11.36 -0.61
CA LEU A 29 -3.97 11.77 0.47
C LEU A 29 -3.90 13.29 0.50
N PHE A 30 -4.23 13.88 1.65
CA PHE A 30 -4.23 15.32 1.87
C PHE A 30 -2.93 15.73 2.56
N LEU A 31 -2.11 16.55 1.88
CA LEU A 31 -0.80 16.96 2.42
C LEU A 31 -0.89 18.14 3.40
N ASP A 32 -2.00 18.87 3.35
CA ASP A 32 -2.41 19.95 4.23
C ASP A 32 -3.93 20.15 4.13
N ASP A 33 -4.46 21.17 4.81
CA ASP A 33 -5.89 21.51 4.82
C ASP A 33 -6.41 22.05 3.47
N ASP A 34 -5.54 22.18 2.45
CA ASP A 34 -5.91 22.63 1.12
C ASP A 34 -6.21 21.42 0.22
N GLU A 35 -7.49 21.23 -0.11
CA GLU A 35 -7.96 20.18 -1.03
C GLU A 35 -7.25 20.23 -2.40
N SER A 36 -6.73 21.38 -2.82
CA SER A 36 -5.96 21.50 -4.08
C SER A 36 -4.60 20.78 -4.04
N ARG A 37 -4.14 20.38 -2.84
CA ARG A 37 -2.88 19.65 -2.64
C ARG A 37 -3.09 18.17 -2.35
N ARG A 38 -4.28 17.66 -2.66
CA ARG A 38 -4.58 16.23 -2.69
C ARG A 38 -3.65 15.46 -3.63
N LYS A 39 -3.30 14.24 -3.24
CA LYS A 39 -2.57 13.26 -4.05
C LYS A 39 -3.39 12.01 -4.20
N ASP A 40 -3.53 11.56 -5.44
CA ASP A 40 -4.17 10.29 -5.73
C ASP A 40 -3.18 9.16 -5.41
N GLY A 41 -3.70 8.08 -4.85
CA GLY A 41 -2.92 6.90 -4.54
C GLY A 41 -3.71 5.61 -4.64
N VAL A 42 -2.99 4.50 -4.61
CA VAL A 42 -3.55 3.15 -4.58
C VAL A 42 -2.98 2.40 -3.39
N LEU A 43 -3.86 1.81 -2.60
CA LEU A 43 -3.51 0.89 -1.53
C LEU A 43 -3.67 -0.54 -2.04
N LYS A 44 -2.59 -1.32 -1.97
CA LYS A 44 -2.58 -2.77 -2.20
C LYS A 44 -2.50 -3.51 -0.87
N ILE A 45 -3.32 -4.56 -0.71
CA ILE A 45 -3.33 -5.42 0.48
C ILE A 45 -2.94 -6.85 0.10
N SER A 46 -1.90 -7.36 0.74
CA SER A 46 -1.41 -8.73 0.60
C SER A 46 -1.42 -9.46 1.95
N ARG A 47 -1.71 -10.76 1.95
CA ARG A 47 -1.67 -11.62 3.16
C ARG A 47 -0.52 -12.61 3.09
N HIS A 48 0.38 -12.56 4.05
CA HIS A 48 1.49 -13.51 4.14
C HIS A 48 1.31 -14.36 5.37
N ASN A 49 1.13 -15.66 5.16
CA ASN A 49 0.94 -16.62 6.25
C ASN A 49 2.30 -17.21 6.64
N HIS A 50 2.70 -17.04 7.91
CA HIS A 50 3.82 -17.78 8.50
C HIS A 50 3.41 -19.22 8.84
N THR A 51 2.17 -19.40 9.29
CA THR A 51 1.52 -20.70 9.51
C THR A 51 0.08 -20.66 8.99
N ALA A 52 -0.66 -21.76 9.08
CA ALA A 52 -2.09 -21.77 8.72
C ALA A 52 -2.96 -20.78 9.53
N LYS A 53 -2.46 -20.30 10.68
CA LYS A 53 -3.21 -19.41 11.58
C LYS A 53 -2.52 -18.07 11.85
N THR A 54 -1.23 -17.96 11.59
CA THR A 54 -0.43 -16.76 11.93
C THR A 54 0.23 -16.19 10.69
N GLY A 55 0.48 -14.89 10.69
CA GLY A 55 0.98 -14.20 9.51
C GLY A 55 1.05 -12.69 9.69
N PHE A 56 1.07 -11.98 8.57
CA PHE A 56 0.91 -10.54 8.53
C PHE A 56 0.11 -10.09 7.30
N LEU A 57 -0.59 -8.98 7.45
CA LEU A 57 -1.10 -8.20 6.34
C LEU A 57 -0.06 -7.14 5.96
N LYS A 58 0.20 -7.02 4.66
CA LYS A 58 1.05 -6.00 4.07
C LYS A 58 0.18 -5.01 3.31
N PHE A 59 0.23 -3.75 3.71
CA PHE A 59 -0.44 -2.61 3.11
C PHE A 59 0.60 -1.80 2.36
N THR A 60 0.59 -1.87 1.03
CA THR A 60 1.49 -1.12 0.15
C THR A 60 0.77 0.11 -0.38
N PHE A 61 1.21 1.29 0.06
CA PHE A 61 0.73 2.58 -0.41
C PHE A 61 1.55 3.02 -1.61
N ILE A 62 0.90 3.34 -2.72
CA ILE A 62 1.51 3.87 -3.93
C ILE A 62 0.91 5.26 -4.16
N VAL A 63 1.70 6.31 -4.02
CA VAL A 63 1.26 7.70 -4.12
C VAL A 63 1.91 8.36 -5.34
N ASP A 64 1.11 9.04 -6.16
CA ASP A 64 1.63 9.88 -7.24
C ASP A 64 2.20 11.18 -6.67
N VAL A 65 3.51 11.36 -6.78
CA VAL A 65 4.23 12.57 -6.32
C VAL A 65 4.80 13.35 -7.50
N TYR A 66 4.48 12.98 -8.75
CA TYR A 66 4.85 13.68 -9.99
C TYR A 66 6.33 14.05 -10.15
N GLY A 67 7.24 13.38 -9.44
CA GLY A 67 8.68 13.66 -9.51
C GLY A 67 9.13 14.79 -8.60
N ASP A 68 8.20 15.41 -7.88
CA ASP A 68 8.44 16.56 -7.02
C ASP A 68 9.07 16.11 -5.70
N LYS A 69 10.31 16.59 -5.47
CA LYS A 69 11.09 16.26 -4.28
C LYS A 69 10.48 16.80 -2.99
N LEU A 70 9.82 17.96 -3.05
CA LEU A 70 9.17 18.57 -1.89
C LEU A 70 7.94 17.75 -1.51
N ILE A 71 7.09 17.44 -2.49
CA ILE A 71 5.91 16.59 -2.29
C ILE A 71 6.33 15.21 -1.77
N ARG A 72 7.33 14.58 -2.38
CA ARG A 72 7.85 13.28 -1.91
C ARG A 72 8.34 13.35 -0.46
N LYS A 73 9.04 14.43 -0.09
CA LYS A 73 9.50 14.63 1.29
C LYS A 73 8.31 14.80 2.24
N GLN A 74 7.29 15.57 1.88
CA GLN A 74 6.08 15.72 2.70
C GLN A 74 5.37 14.38 2.91
N VAL A 75 5.19 13.59 1.85
CA VAL A 75 4.62 12.24 1.96
C VAL A 75 5.51 11.36 2.85
N LEU A 76 6.84 11.40 2.67
CA LEU A 76 7.76 10.65 3.52
C LEU A 76 7.63 11.05 4.99
N ASP A 77 7.58 12.35 5.28
CA ASP A 77 7.50 12.88 6.63
C ASP A 77 6.14 12.55 7.29
N LEU A 78 5.03 12.52 6.53
CA LEU A 78 3.72 12.02 6.99
C LEU A 78 3.78 10.56 7.42
N PHE A 79 4.33 9.69 6.56
CA PHE A 79 4.48 8.27 6.88
C PHE A 79 5.57 8.01 7.94
N ALA A 80 6.52 8.93 8.15
CA ALA A 80 7.49 8.84 9.24
C ALA A 80 6.87 9.25 10.59
N ALA A 81 6.03 10.29 10.62
CA ALA A 81 5.26 10.68 11.80
C ALA A 81 4.29 9.58 12.25
N PHE A 82 3.84 8.73 11.31
CA PHE A 82 3.12 7.50 11.59
C PHE A 82 3.92 6.51 12.46
N GLN A 83 5.26 6.50 12.37
CA GLN A 83 6.14 5.73 13.25
C GLN A 83 6.45 6.45 14.58
N ASP A 84 6.55 7.78 14.57
CA ASP A 84 7.14 8.57 15.66
C ASP A 84 6.14 9.03 16.74
N THR A 85 4.98 8.37 16.83
CA THR A 85 4.08 8.53 17.99
C THR A 85 4.64 7.73 19.14
N SER A 86 5.59 8.33 19.87
CA SER A 86 5.90 8.11 21.28
C SER A 86 5.40 6.77 21.84
N ALA A 87 6.28 5.78 21.84
CA ALA A 87 6.08 4.45 22.40
C ALA A 87 5.94 4.45 23.94
N ASP A 88 5.03 5.25 24.47
CA ASP A 88 4.57 5.25 25.87
C ASP A 88 3.05 5.06 26.00
N SER A 89 2.33 4.81 24.89
CA SER A 89 0.95 4.34 24.96
C SER A 89 0.70 3.20 23.97
N GLU A 90 0.66 1.97 24.52
CA GLU A 90 -0.10 0.83 23.97
C GLU A 90 0.07 0.51 22.47
N MET A 91 1.26 0.70 21.89
CA MET A 91 1.53 0.08 20.59
C MET A 91 1.75 -1.42 20.77
N ASP A 92 0.78 -2.19 20.28
CA ASP A 92 0.88 -3.63 20.09
C ASP A 92 2.20 -3.95 19.34
N PRO A 93 3.08 -4.84 19.84
CA PRO A 93 4.41 -5.15 19.29
C PRO A 93 4.41 -5.73 17.85
N ASN A 94 3.25 -5.77 17.19
CA ASN A 94 2.96 -6.39 15.91
C ASN A 94 3.00 -5.45 14.70
N PHE A 95 3.54 -4.24 14.85
CA PHE A 95 3.48 -3.18 13.83
C PHE A 95 4.87 -2.78 13.31
N MET A 96 5.02 -2.66 11.99
CA MET A 96 6.23 -2.14 11.35
C MET A 96 5.87 -1.35 10.09
N TYR A 97 6.35 -0.11 9.99
CA TYR A 97 6.42 0.61 8.71
C TYR A 97 7.83 0.44 8.15
N ILE A 98 7.98 0.09 6.88
CA ILE A 98 9.27 0.05 6.21
C ILE A 98 9.42 1.30 5.35
N ARG A 99 10.47 2.07 5.66
CA ARG A 99 10.82 3.27 4.89
C ARG A 99 11.13 2.88 3.44
N PRO A 100 10.54 3.56 2.44
CA PRO A 100 10.89 3.34 1.05
C PRO A 100 12.40 3.54 0.82
N PRO A 101 13.04 2.72 -0.03
CA PRO A 101 14.37 3.04 -0.53
C PRO A 101 14.36 4.37 -1.30
N GLU A 102 15.51 5.06 -1.32
CA GLU A 102 15.64 6.27 -2.14
C GLU A 102 15.42 5.95 -3.63
N PRO A 103 14.66 6.78 -4.36
CA PRO A 103 14.39 6.54 -5.77
C PRO A 103 15.67 6.65 -6.59
N ALA A 104 16.07 5.54 -7.23
CA ALA A 104 17.32 5.48 -7.99
C ALA A 104 17.23 6.22 -9.34
N THR A 105 16.02 6.39 -9.90
CA THR A 105 15.82 6.98 -11.23
C THR A 105 14.82 8.14 -11.25
N GLN A 106 14.80 8.92 -12.34
CA GLN A 106 13.84 10.01 -12.52
C GLN A 106 12.39 9.52 -12.63
N LYS A 107 12.19 8.28 -13.07
CA LYS A 107 10.87 7.62 -13.10
C LYS A 107 10.43 7.15 -11.72
N ASP A 108 11.36 6.66 -10.89
CA ASP A 108 11.09 6.32 -9.48
C ASP A 108 10.75 7.55 -8.63
N LYS A 109 11.20 8.73 -9.06
CA LYS A 109 10.83 9.98 -8.40
C LYS A 109 9.35 10.30 -8.57
N ALA A 110 8.69 9.80 -9.62
CA ALA A 110 7.26 10.04 -9.87
C ALA A 110 6.36 9.41 -8.81
N TRP A 111 6.81 8.33 -8.18
CA TRP A 111 5.99 7.54 -7.27
C TRP A 111 6.64 7.40 -5.90
N PHE A 112 5.85 7.55 -4.86
CA PHE A 112 6.24 7.15 -3.51
C PHE A 112 5.59 5.81 -3.17
N ILE A 113 6.38 4.84 -2.69
CA ILE A 113 5.88 3.50 -2.30
C ILE A 113 6.23 3.24 -0.84
N GLY A 114 5.24 3.26 0.05
CA GLY A 114 5.39 2.97 1.47
C GLY A 114 4.74 1.64 1.85
N GLU A 115 5.29 0.93 2.84
CA GLU A 115 4.78 -0.37 3.26
C GLU A 115 4.50 -0.43 4.76
N VAL A 116 3.27 -0.80 5.13
CA VAL A 116 2.83 -0.98 6.51
C VAL A 116 2.49 -2.46 6.74
N PHE A 117 2.97 -3.02 7.84
CA PHE A 117 2.79 -4.42 8.21
C PHE A 117 2.00 -4.54 9.50
N PHE A 118 0.98 -5.41 9.49
CA PHE A 118 0.20 -5.78 10.66
C PHE A 118 0.31 -7.29 10.89
N HIS A 119 0.97 -7.70 11.97
CA HIS A 119 1.05 -9.11 12.33
C HIS A 119 -0.25 -9.58 12.98
N PHE A 120 -0.58 -10.84 12.75
CA PHE A 120 -1.73 -11.48 13.37
C PHE A 120 -1.43 -12.91 13.81
N ASP A 121 -2.05 -13.27 14.95
CA ASP A 121 -1.91 -14.59 15.55
C ASP A 121 -3.11 -15.51 15.28
N SER A 122 -4.11 -15.02 14.53
CA SER A 122 -5.26 -15.82 14.11
C SER A 122 -5.69 -15.52 12.66
N ALA A 123 -6.09 -16.55 11.92
CA ALA A 123 -6.48 -16.41 10.51
C ALA A 123 -7.70 -15.49 10.31
N GLY A 124 -8.59 -15.40 11.30
CA GLY A 124 -9.75 -14.51 11.27
C GLY A 124 -9.37 -13.04 11.27
N ALA A 125 -8.22 -12.67 11.87
CA ALA A 125 -7.72 -11.31 11.89
C ALA A 125 -7.43 -10.76 10.48
N ALA A 126 -7.09 -11.63 9.52
CA ALA A 126 -6.81 -11.26 8.13
C ALA A 126 -8.06 -11.24 7.21
N SER A 127 -9.27 -11.29 7.78
CA SER A 127 -10.53 -11.27 7.02
C SER A 127 -10.87 -9.89 6.46
N LYS A 128 -11.68 -9.85 5.39
CA LYS A 128 -12.21 -8.59 4.83
C LYS A 128 -12.87 -7.74 5.91
N GLU A 129 -13.67 -8.39 6.75
CA GLU A 129 -14.42 -7.74 7.81
C GLU A 129 -13.49 -7.01 8.77
N ASN A 130 -12.40 -7.66 9.19
CA ASN A 130 -11.43 -7.03 10.08
C ASN A 130 -10.61 -5.93 9.38
N VAL A 131 -10.30 -6.07 8.09
CA VAL A 131 -9.69 -4.99 7.31
C VAL A 131 -10.58 -3.76 7.25
N VAL A 132 -11.85 -3.92 6.94
CA VAL A 132 -12.79 -2.81 6.82
C VAL A 132 -13.14 -2.20 8.18
N LYS A 133 -13.29 -3.02 9.24
CA LYS A 133 -13.72 -2.54 10.56
C LYS A 133 -12.60 -2.01 11.45
N PHE A 134 -11.37 -2.50 11.27
CA PHE A 134 -10.25 -2.16 12.16
C PHE A 134 -9.09 -1.51 11.42
N PHE A 135 -8.52 -2.17 10.42
CA PHE A 135 -7.28 -1.69 9.80
C PHE A 135 -7.47 -0.41 8.98
N ILE A 136 -8.50 -0.34 8.13
CA ILE A 136 -8.78 0.88 7.35
C ILE A 136 -9.11 2.07 8.27
N PRO A 137 -10.03 1.95 9.25
CA PRO A 137 -10.28 3.02 10.22
C PRO A 137 -9.02 3.44 11.00
N PHE A 138 -8.21 2.47 11.42
CA PHE A 138 -6.94 2.76 12.10
C PHE A 138 -5.99 3.59 11.23
N LEU A 139 -5.88 3.27 9.94
CA LEU A 139 -5.08 4.04 8.99
C LEU A 139 -5.63 5.46 8.80
N THR A 140 -6.96 5.62 8.67
CA THR A 140 -7.59 6.95 8.53
C THR A 140 -7.46 7.83 9.77
N LEU A 141 -7.30 7.25 10.97
CA LEU A 141 -7.07 8.01 12.20
C LEU A 141 -5.68 8.62 12.29
N ARG A 142 -4.75 8.16 11.46
CA ARG A 142 -3.33 8.41 11.61
C ARG A 142 -2.66 8.99 10.37
N LEU A 143 -3.25 8.74 9.21
CA LEU A 143 -2.89 9.33 7.94
C LEU A 143 -4.07 10.18 7.47
N PRO A 144 -3.82 11.36 6.88
CA PRO A 144 -4.86 12.20 6.29
C PRO A 144 -5.29 11.61 4.93
N VAL A 145 -5.97 10.46 4.98
CA VAL A 145 -6.38 9.69 3.81
C VAL A 145 -7.87 9.42 3.79
N GLU A 146 -8.45 9.47 2.60
CA GLU A 146 -9.81 9.00 2.34
C GLU A 146 -9.75 7.83 1.36
N PHE A 147 -10.23 6.66 1.80
CA PHE A 147 -10.25 5.46 0.97
C PHE A 147 -11.55 5.34 0.18
N SER A 148 -11.43 4.96 -1.08
CA SER A 148 -12.55 4.46 -1.88
C SER A 148 -12.97 3.05 -1.41
N ASP A 149 -14.04 2.53 -2.00
CA ASP A 149 -14.53 1.18 -1.71
C ASP A 149 -13.43 0.11 -1.89
N LEU A 150 -13.36 -0.80 -0.92
CA LEU A 150 -12.39 -1.89 -0.91
C LEU A 150 -12.83 -3.04 -1.82
N GLU A 151 -12.10 -3.22 -2.91
CA GLU A 151 -12.14 -4.45 -3.69
C GLU A 151 -11.37 -5.56 -2.96
N TRP A 152 -11.98 -6.74 -2.83
CA TRP A 152 -11.44 -7.82 -1.97
C TRP A 152 -11.71 -9.21 -2.55
N TRP A 153 -10.79 -10.14 -2.27
CA TRP A 153 -10.87 -11.55 -2.63
C TRP A 153 -10.42 -12.46 -1.48
N GLU A 154 -11.23 -13.47 -1.15
CA GLU A 154 -11.06 -14.36 0.02
C GLU A 154 -9.80 -15.26 -0.03
N SER A 155 -9.42 -15.72 -1.22
CA SER A 155 -8.21 -16.50 -1.42
C SER A 155 -7.39 -16.02 -2.60
N SER A 156 -6.06 -16.05 -2.45
CA SER A 156 -5.10 -15.88 -3.56
C SER A 156 -5.23 -16.97 -4.62
N SER A 157 -5.71 -18.16 -4.23
CA SER A 157 -5.88 -19.34 -5.08
C SER A 157 -7.29 -19.50 -5.70
N ASP A 158 -8.22 -18.57 -5.47
CA ASP A 158 -9.55 -18.67 -6.09
C ASP A 158 -9.47 -18.43 -7.60
N GLU A 159 -9.45 -19.52 -8.36
CA GLU A 159 -9.42 -19.52 -9.83
C GLU A 159 -10.58 -18.73 -10.46
N LYS A 160 -11.73 -18.68 -9.76
CA LYS A 160 -12.91 -17.91 -10.19
C LYS A 160 -12.65 -16.41 -10.23
N ASN A 161 -11.75 -15.91 -9.39
CA ASN A 161 -11.43 -14.49 -9.25
C ASN A 161 -10.14 -14.09 -9.99
N LEU A 162 -9.42 -15.04 -10.59
CA LEU A 162 -8.17 -14.80 -11.31
C LEU A 162 -8.31 -13.75 -12.44
N PRO A 163 -9.39 -13.73 -13.25
CA PRO A 163 -9.57 -12.72 -14.30
C PRO A 163 -9.74 -11.30 -13.73
N GLN A 164 -10.52 -11.16 -12.65
CA GLN A 164 -10.75 -9.87 -11.99
C GLN A 164 -9.49 -9.37 -11.29
N LYS A 165 -8.74 -10.25 -10.62
CA LYS A 165 -7.42 -9.91 -10.05
C LYS A 165 -6.42 -9.47 -11.11
N LYS A 166 -6.34 -10.20 -12.23
CA LYS A 166 -5.49 -9.80 -13.36
C LYS A 166 -5.93 -8.46 -13.94
N SER A 167 -7.23 -8.20 -14.00
CA SER A 167 -7.77 -6.91 -14.42
C SER A 167 -7.43 -5.79 -13.44
N ALA A 168 -7.57 -6.01 -12.13
CA ALA A 168 -7.22 -5.02 -11.10
C ALA A 168 -5.72 -4.70 -11.11
N ILE A 169 -4.86 -5.74 -11.12
CA ILE A 169 -3.41 -5.58 -11.28
C ILE A 169 -3.09 -4.82 -12.56
N LYS A 170 -3.80 -5.13 -13.66
CA LYS A 170 -3.66 -4.41 -14.92
C LYS A 170 -4.10 -2.95 -14.76
N SER A 171 -5.23 -2.65 -14.13
CA SER A 171 -5.70 -1.28 -13.86
C SER A 171 -4.72 -0.49 -13.00
N ILE A 172 -4.14 -1.10 -11.96
CA ILE A 172 -3.09 -0.49 -11.13
C ILE A 172 -1.85 -0.23 -11.99
N THR A 173 -1.44 -1.21 -12.79
CA THR A 173 -0.29 -1.06 -13.69
C THR A 173 -0.55 0.01 -14.75
N ASP A 174 -1.75 0.06 -15.31
CA ASP A 174 -2.15 1.00 -16.36
C ASP A 174 -2.31 2.41 -15.78
N PHE A 175 -2.80 2.55 -14.55
CA PHE A 175 -2.78 3.80 -13.79
C PHE A 175 -1.34 4.30 -13.61
N ILE A 176 -0.44 3.45 -13.10
CA ILE A 176 0.97 3.76 -12.96
C ILE A 176 1.58 4.11 -14.34
N LYS A 177 1.19 3.40 -15.40
CA LYS A 177 1.70 3.59 -16.76
C LYS A 177 1.20 4.86 -17.44
N SER A 178 -0.04 5.26 -17.19
CA SER A 178 -0.70 6.41 -17.83
C SER A 178 -0.08 7.76 -17.47
N LYS A 179 0.77 7.78 -16.44
CA LYS A 179 1.49 8.97 -15.97
C LYS A 179 2.94 9.03 -16.51
N PHE A 180 3.33 8.11 -17.39
CA PHE A 180 4.54 8.18 -18.22
C PHE A 180 4.20 8.62 -19.65
#